data_AF-A0A3L7PM01-F1
#
_entry.id   AF-A0A3L7PM01-F1
#
_cell.length_a   1.000
_cell.length_b   1.000
_cell.length_c   1.000
_cell.angle_alpha   90.00
_cell.angle_beta   90.00
_cell.angle_gamma   90.00
#
_symmetry.space_group_name_H-M   'P 1'
#
loop_
_entity.id
_entity.type
_entity.pdbx_description
1 polymer ?
#
loop_
_entity_poly.entity_id
_entity_poly.type
_entity_poly.pdbx_seq_one_letter_code
_entity_poly.pdbx_strand_id
1 'polypeptide(L)' 'MFWIRELAGWALVVIALVLIQTGLGYVSNLDRPKVVEAAVVVIAGVGVLRAGILLIRISTAARICRADRVQ' A
#
# COMPACT_ATOMS: atom_id res chain seq x y z
N MET A 1 -0.58 -9.79 19.97
CA MET A 1 -0.09 -9.64 18.58
C MET A 1 -0.67 -8.37 17.93
N PHE A 2 -0.37 -7.19 18.47
CA PHE A 2 -0.84 -5.91 17.89
C PHE A 2 0.16 -5.36 16.86
N TRP A 3 1.45 -5.54 17.13
CA TRP A 3 2.56 -5.06 16.31
C TRP A 3 2.56 -5.65 14.88
N ILE A 4 2.17 -6.92 14.73
CA ILE A 4 2.10 -7.60 13.42
C ILE A 4 1.11 -6.94 12.45
N ARG A 5 -0.01 -6.40 12.95
CA ARG A 5 -1.05 -5.80 12.10
C ARG A 5 -0.66 -4.42 11.61
N GLU A 6 0.02 -3.65 12.46
CA GLU A 6 0.59 -2.36 12.08
C GLU A 6 1.75 -2.55 11.10
N LEU A 7 2.65 -3.50 11.38
CA LEU A 7 3.75 -3.86 10.49
C LEU A 7 3.26 -4.38 9.13
N ALA A 8 2.17 -5.15 9.08
CA ALA A 8 1.56 -5.60 7.83
C ALA A 8 0.97 -4.45 7.01
N GLY A 9 0.34 -3.46 7.65
CA GLY A 9 -0.16 -2.26 6.99
C GLY A 9 0.97 -1.44 6.38
N TRP A 10 2.04 -1.20 7.14
CA TRP A 10 3.24 -0.52 6.67
C TRP A 10 3.97 -1.29 5.56
N ALA A 11 4.08 -2.62 5.69
CA ALA A 11 4.66 -3.46 4.65
C ALA A 11 3.89 -3.35 3.32
N LEU A 12 2.55 -3.36 3.36
CA LEU A 12 1.74 -3.17 2.16
C LEU A 12 1.95 -1.79 1.51
N VAL A 13 2.08 -0.74 2.32
CA VAL A 13 2.34 0.62 1.83
C VAL A 13 3.71 0.70 1.15
N VAL A 14 4.75 0.10 1.75
CA VAL A 14 6.09 0.03 1.15
C VAL A 14 6.05 -0.74 -0.17
N ILE A 15 5.35 -1.88 -0.22
CA ILE A 15 5.18 -2.67 -1.45
C ILE A 15 4.48 -1.85 -2.54
N ALA A 16 3.44 -1.10 -2.19
CA ALA A 16 2.75 -0.22 -3.13
C ALA A 16 3.66 0.90 -3.68
N LEU A 17 4.47 1.51 -2.81
CA LEU A 17 5.45 2.53 -3.22
C LEU A 17 6.50 1.96 -4.17
N VAL A 18 7.01 0.76 -3.90
CA VAL A 18 7.96 0.07 -4.78
C VAL A 18 7.33 -0.17 -6.14
N LEU A 19 6.09 -0.67 -6.21
CA LEU A 19 5.38 -0.88 -7.48
C LEU A 19 5.23 0.42 -8.29
N ILE A 20 4.86 1.52 -7.64
CA ILE A 20 4.71 2.83 -8.30
C ILE A 20 6.09 3.32 -8.81
N GLN A 21 7.15 3.16 -8.01
CA GLN A 21 8.53 3.49 -8.41
C GLN A 21 8.97 2.69 -9.65
N THR A 22 8.68 1.38 -9.69
CA THR A 22 8.97 0.54 -10.85
C THR A 22 8.19 1.01 -12.09
N GLY A 23 6.90 1.35 -11.91
CA GLY A 23 6.06 1.93 -12.97
C GLY A 23 6.61 3.24 -13.54
N LEU A 24 7.11 4.13 -12.69
CA LEU A 24 7.81 5.35 -13.10
C LEU A 24 9.08 5.03 -13.88
N GLY A 25 9.88 4.05 -13.44
CA GLY A 25 11.06 3.59 -14.18
C GLY A 25 10.73 3.10 -15.60
N TYR A 26 9.60 2.41 -15.79
CA TYR A 26 9.15 1.99 -17.12
C TYR A 26 8.78 3.16 -18.05
N VAL A 27 8.32 4.29 -17.50
CA VAL A 27 7.98 5.49 -18.28
C VAL A 27 9.20 6.36 -18.59
N SER A 28 10.20 6.36 -17.70
CA SER A 28 11.42 7.17 -17.86
C SER A 28 12.40 6.64 -18.90
N ASN A 29 12.27 5.36 -19.29
CA ASN A 29 13.07 4.77 -20.36
C ASN A 29 12.50 5.19 -21.73
N LEU A 30 13.05 6.30 -22.28
CA LEU A 30 12.64 6.87 -23.57
C LEU A 30 12.87 5.95 -24.78
N ASP A 31 13.70 4.90 -24.64
CA ASP A 31 14.11 4.03 -25.75
C ASP A 31 12.94 3.16 -26.26
N ARG A 32 12.05 2.72 -25.36
CA ARG A 32 10.78 2.04 -25.68
C ARG A 32 9.75 2.30 -24.57
N PRO A 33 8.97 3.39 -24.62
CA PRO A 33 8.02 3.72 -23.56
C PRO A 33 6.91 2.66 -23.52
N LYS A 34 6.99 1.75 -22.55
CA LYS A 34 5.97 0.73 -22.27
C LYS A 34 4.87 1.32 -21.40
N VAL A 35 4.15 2.31 -21.95
CA VAL A 35 3.13 3.09 -21.24
C VAL A 35 2.00 2.21 -20.71
N VAL A 36 1.62 1.16 -21.44
CA VAL A 36 0.56 0.22 -21.03
C VAL A 36 0.97 -0.61 -19.81
N GLU A 37 2.20 -1.17 -19.80
CA GLU A 37 2.72 -1.91 -18.65
C GLU A 37 2.90 -1.00 -17.44
N ALA A 38 3.38 0.23 -17.63
CA ALA A 38 3.49 1.22 -16.57
C ALA A 38 2.12 1.56 -15.97
N ALA A 39 1.09 1.76 -16.79
CA ALA A 39 -0.27 2.04 -16.31
C ALA A 39 -0.84 0.87 -15.50
N VAL A 40 -0.66 -0.37 -15.96
CA VAL A 40 -1.11 -1.58 -15.24
C VAL A 40 -0.40 -1.70 -13.89
N VAL A 41 0.92 -1.49 -13.85
CA VAL A 41 1.72 -1.55 -12.63
C VAL A 41 1.32 -0.45 -11.64
N VAL A 42 1.08 0.77 -12.12
CA VAL A 42 0.62 1.88 -11.28
C VAL A 42 -0.78 1.61 -10.71
N ILE A 43 -1.71 1.10 -11.52
CA ILE A 43 -3.07 0.73 -11.05
C ILE A 43 -2.99 -0.37 -9.99
N ALA A 44 -2.16 -1.39 -10.21
CA ALA A 44 -1.92 -2.44 -9.21
C ALA A 44 -1.33 -1.84 -7.92
N GLY A 45 -0.34 -0.95 -8.03
CA GLY A 45 0.25 -0.23 -6.90
C GLY A 45 -0.78 0.59 -6.12
N VAL A 46 -1.68 1.31 -6.80
CA VAL A 46 -2.78 2.06 -6.16
C VAL A 46 -3.77 1.13 -5.45
N GLY A 47 -4.07 -0.03 -6.03
CA GLY A 47 -4.90 -1.06 -5.40
C GLY A 47 -4.29 -1.57 -4.09
N VAL A 48 -2.99 -1.90 -4.13
CA VAL A 48 -2.24 -2.34 -2.94
C VAL A 48 -2.15 -1.22 -1.90
N LEU A 49 -1.95 0.04 -2.33
CA LEU A 49 -1.91 1.19 -1.44
C LEU A 49 -3.24 1.35 -0.69
N ARG A 50 -4.36 1.26 -1.41
CA ARG A 50 -5.70 1.30 -0.80
C ARG A 50 -5.91 0.16 0.19
N ALA A 51 -5.52 -1.06 -0.17
CA ALA A 51 -5.64 -2.22 0.72
C ALA A 51 -4.81 -2.02 2.01
N GLY A 52 -3.59 -1.50 1.90
CA GLY A 52 -2.72 -1.20 3.03
C GLY A 52 -3.33 -0.16 3.97
N ILE A 53 -3.83 0.95 3.42
CA ILE A 53 -4.50 2.01 4.20
C ILE A 53 -5.77 1.48 4.87
N LEU A 54 -6.56 0.64 4.18
CA LEU A 54 -7.76 0.02 4.78
C LEU A 54 -7.39 -0.83 6.01
N LEU A 55 -6.32 -1.61 5.90
CA LEU A 55 -5.83 -2.45 6.99
C LEU A 55 -5.36 -1.63 8.20
N ILE A 56 -4.71 -0.49 7.95
CA ILE A 56 -4.27 0.47 8.97
C ILE A 56 -5.49 1.11 9.66
N ARG A 57 -6.51 1.51 8.90
CA ARG A 57 -7.75 2.10 9.45
C ARG A 57 -8.51 1.11 10.32
N ILE A 58 -8.69 -0.13 9.86
CA ILE A 58 -9.34 -1.20 10.63
C ILE A 58 -8.53 -1.52 11.90
N SER A 59 -7.20 -1.46 11.82
CA SER A 59 -6.33 -1.66 12.98
C SER A 59 -6.48 -0.56 14.02
N THR A 60 -6.57 0.70 13.58
CA THR A 60 -6.84 1.85 14.45
C THR A 60 -8.23 1.77 15.08
N ALA A 61 -9.26 1.40 14.32
CA ALA A 61 -10.62 1.23 14.86
C ALA A 61 -10.68 0.14 15.95
N ALA A 62 -10.03 -1.01 15.72
CA ALA A 62 -9.95 -2.07 16.72
C ALA A 62 -9.17 -1.64 17.98
N ARG A 63 -8.18 -0.75 17.84
CA ARG A 63 -7.46 -0.16 18.98
C ARG A 63 -8.40 0.69 19.83
N ILE A 64 -9.17 1.56 19.19
CA ILE A 64 -10.13 2.45 19.88
C ILE A 64 -11.19 1.61 20.61
N CYS A 65 -11.82 0.64 19.94
CA CYS A 65 -12.82 -0.21 20.59
C CYS A 65 -12.25 -1.07 21.74
N ARG A 66 -10.97 -1.44 21.69
CA ARG A 66 -10.32 -2.12 22.82
C ARG A 66 -9.97 -1.17 23.95
N ALA A 67 -9.52 0.04 23.66
CA ALA A 67 -9.25 1.05 24.68
C ALA A 67 -10.54 1.44 25.42
N ASP A 68 -11.65 1.57 24.68
CA ASP A 68 -12.98 1.88 25.23
C ASP A 68 -13.52 0.78 26.15
N ARG A 69 -13.29 -0.51 25.83
CA ARG A 69 -13.73 -1.65 26.67
C ARG A 69 -12.97 -1.84 27.98
N VAL A 70 -11.86 -1.15 28.20
CA VAL A 70 -11.04 -1.30 29.42
C VAL A 70 -11.41 -0.24 30.47
N GLN A 71 -12.27 0.71 30.13
CA GLN A 71 -12.78 1.77 31.01
C GLN A 71 -14.18 1.44 31.53
#